data_AF-A0A9Q0YI89-F1
#
_entry.id   AF-A0A9Q0YI89-F1
#
_cell.length_a   1.000
_cell.length_b   1.000
_cell.length_c   1.000
_cell.angle_alpha   90.00
_cell.angle_beta   90.00
_cell.angle_gamma   90.00
#
_symmetry.space_group_name_H-M   'P 1'
#
loop_
_entity.id
_entity.type
_entity.pdbx_description
1 polymer ?
#
loop_
_entity_poly.entity_id
_entity_poly.type
_entity_poly.pdbx_seq_one_letter_code
_entity_poly.pdbx_strand_id
1 'polypeptide(L)'
;MVNPFTKEDEHLIKIASGVIASYAIQKDLTGAEERGEAEVLKFFSQRLQSNEVDLFEAMEKIKLKTFTNLSTTVKTKIKTKTVSMKADRNLMARLVIGRYRNLDLKELLSFNLGPFPLSLATSNGTLAKTNKSKLLHAIEALSEDHILTSQNMVFL
;
A
#
# COMPACT_ATOMS: atom_id res chain seq x y z
N MET A 1 -3.60 -25.04 -12.21
CA MET A 1 -4.33 -24.90 -10.93
C MET A 1 -4.66 -26.29 -10.44
N VAL A 2 -4.28 -26.64 -9.21
CA VAL A 2 -4.60 -27.94 -8.60
C VAL A 2 -5.98 -27.82 -7.96
N ASN A 3 -6.87 -28.80 -8.18
CA ASN A 3 -8.20 -28.81 -7.56
C ASN A 3 -8.07 -29.12 -6.06
N PRO A 4 -8.42 -28.18 -5.16
CA PRO A 4 -8.21 -28.32 -3.73
C PRO A 4 -9.14 -29.35 -3.05
N PHE A 5 -10.14 -29.87 -3.77
CA PHE A 5 -11.08 -30.89 -3.26
C PHE A 5 -10.77 -32.30 -3.73
N THR A 6 -9.69 -32.49 -4.50
CA THR A 6 -9.32 -33.79 -5.07
C THR A 6 -8.14 -34.46 -4.38
N LYS A 7 -7.48 -33.75 -3.46
CA LYS A 7 -6.34 -34.26 -2.71
C LYS A 7 -6.61 -34.10 -1.22
N GLU A 8 -6.62 -35.23 -0.52
CA GLU A 8 -6.50 -35.26 0.94
C GLU A 8 -5.02 -35.13 1.29
N ASP A 9 -4.49 -33.91 1.19
CA ASP A 9 -3.12 -33.61 1.64
C ASP A 9 -3.17 -33.24 3.14
N GLU A 10 -2.29 -33.80 3.97
CA GLU A 10 -2.17 -33.47 5.41
C GLU A 10 -1.71 -32.03 5.68
N HIS A 11 -1.23 -31.34 4.65
CA HIS A 11 -0.67 -30.01 4.76
C HIS A 11 -1.70 -28.91 4.45
N LEU A 12 -1.69 -27.83 5.23
CA LEU A 12 -2.54 -26.68 4.93
C LEU A 12 -2.01 -25.91 3.70
N ILE A 13 -2.86 -25.75 2.68
CA ILE A 13 -2.48 -25.08 1.42
C ILE A 13 -3.25 -23.78 1.26
N LYS A 14 -2.55 -22.72 0.85
CA LYS A 14 -3.18 -21.46 0.42
C LYS A 14 -3.78 -21.63 -0.98
N ILE A 15 -5.10 -21.78 -1.06
CA ILE A 15 -5.85 -22.04 -2.31
C ILE A 15 -5.50 -21.05 -3.44
N ALA A 16 -5.42 -19.75 -3.13
CA ALA A 16 -5.17 -18.71 -4.12
C ALA A 16 -3.78 -18.76 -4.77
N SER A 17 -2.78 -19.36 -4.11
CA SER A 17 -1.39 -19.38 -4.60
C SER A 17 -0.76 -20.77 -4.67
N GLY A 18 -1.46 -21.82 -4.20
CA GLY A 18 -0.93 -23.19 -4.10
C GLY A 18 0.26 -23.34 -3.13
N VAL A 19 0.48 -22.37 -2.24
CA VAL A 19 1.62 -22.37 -1.32
C VAL A 19 1.29 -23.20 -0.08
N ILE A 20 2.18 -24.13 0.26
CA ILE A 20 2.07 -24.99 1.44
C ILE A 20 2.46 -24.21 2.70
N ALA A 21 1.71 -24.38 3.79
CA ALA A 21 1.99 -23.75 5.07
C ALA A 21 3.26 -24.32 5.71
N SER A 22 4.07 -23.45 6.32
CA SER A 22 5.12 -23.87 7.25
C SER A 22 4.47 -24.52 8.49
N TYR A 23 5.17 -25.48 9.09
CA TYR A 23 4.77 -26.12 10.35
C TYR A 23 4.36 -25.12 11.44
N ALA A 24 5.08 -23.99 11.58
CA ALA A 24 4.76 -22.98 12.58
C ALA A 24 3.39 -22.32 12.35
N ILE A 25 2.99 -22.14 11.08
CA ILE A 25 1.69 -21.56 10.72
C ILE A 25 0.60 -22.62 10.81
N GLN A 26 0.91 -23.86 10.46
CA GLN A 26 -0.03 -24.96 10.62
C GLN A 26 -0.41 -25.14 12.09
N LYS A 27 0.58 -25.21 12.98
CA LYS A 27 0.36 -25.31 14.44
C LYS A 27 -0.44 -24.13 15.00
N ASP A 28 -0.16 -22.91 14.54
CA ASP A 28 -0.88 -21.72 15.01
C ASP A 28 -2.31 -21.64 14.49
N LEU A 29 -2.58 -22.11 13.27
CA LEU A 29 -3.91 -22.13 12.69
C LEU A 29 -4.78 -23.24 13.28
N THR A 30 -4.23 -24.44 13.47
CA THR A 30 -4.97 -25.57 14.05
C THR A 30 -5.20 -25.38 15.55
N GLY A 31 -4.24 -24.79 16.27
CA GLY A 31 -4.34 -24.52 17.71
C GLY A 31 -4.92 -23.15 18.08
N ALA A 32 -5.51 -22.43 17.12
CA ALA A 32 -6.05 -21.08 17.37
C ALA A 32 -7.22 -21.10 18.36
N GLU A 33 -8.09 -22.11 18.24
CA GLU A 33 -9.27 -22.30 19.10
C GLU A 33 -8.86 -22.60 20.53
N GLU A 34 -8.05 -23.64 20.73
CA GLU A 34 -7.54 -24.05 22.05
C GLU A 34 -6.85 -22.89 22.80
N ARG A 35 -6.04 -22.10 22.11
CA ARG A 35 -5.38 -20.92 22.72
C ARG A 35 -6.38 -19.82 23.07
N GLY A 36 -7.43 -19.66 22.28
CA GLY A 36 -8.51 -18.71 22.57
C GLY A 36 -9.27 -19.11 23.83
N GLU A 37 -9.63 -20.38 23.96
CA GLU A 37 -10.30 -20.92 25.14
C GLU A 37 -9.44 -20.77 26.40
N ALA A 38 -8.15 -21.07 26.32
CA ALA A 38 -7.22 -20.93 27.44
C ALA A 38 -7.14 -19.47 27.94
N GLU A 39 -7.08 -18.49 27.04
CA GLU A 39 -7.06 -17.06 27.43
C GLU A 39 -8.41 -16.58 27.99
N VAL A 40 -9.53 -17.13 27.49
CA VAL A 40 -10.85 -16.85 28.07
C VAL A 40 -10.92 -17.37 29.51
N LEU A 41 -10.49 -18.61 29.76
CA LEU A 41 -10.47 -19.17 31.12
C LEU A 41 -9.55 -18.37 32.05
N LYS A 42 -8.40 -17.94 31.56
CA LYS A 42 -7.47 -17.07 32.29
C LYS A 42 -8.08 -15.70 32.59
N PHE A 43 -8.84 -15.12 31.66
CA PHE A 43 -9.58 -13.89 31.90
C PHE A 43 -10.60 -14.06 33.03
N PHE A 44 -11.38 -15.15 33.01
CA PHE A 44 -12.36 -15.46 34.06
C PHE A 44 -11.69 -15.60 35.43
N SER A 45 -10.58 -16.33 35.53
CA SER A 45 -9.91 -16.54 36.81
C SER A 45 -9.25 -15.26 37.34
N GLN A 46 -8.56 -14.49 36.49
CA GLN A 46 -7.79 -13.31 36.90
C GLN A 46 -8.65 -12.08 37.17
N ARG A 47 -9.69 -11.85 36.35
CA ARG A 47 -10.49 -10.61 36.46
C ARG A 47 -11.80 -10.81 37.18
N LEU A 48 -12.48 -11.94 36.97
CA LEU A 48 -13.84 -12.15 37.49
C LEU A 48 -13.86 -12.88 38.84
N GLN A 49 -12.93 -13.81 39.08
CA GLN A 49 -12.89 -14.58 40.33
C GLN A 49 -11.95 -14.00 41.39
N SER A 50 -10.70 -13.71 41.01
CA SER A 50 -9.66 -13.23 41.94
C SER A 50 -9.59 -11.70 42.05
N ASN A 51 -10.17 -10.97 41.08
CA ASN A 51 -10.17 -9.50 40.99
C ASN A 51 -8.75 -8.90 41.11
N GLU A 52 -7.73 -9.65 40.66
CA GLU A 52 -6.32 -9.26 40.72
C GLU A 52 -5.98 -8.15 39.71
N VAL A 53 -6.72 -8.12 38.59
CA VAL A 53 -6.53 -7.21 37.45
C VAL A 53 -7.87 -6.56 37.14
N ASP A 54 -7.88 -5.25 36.89
CA ASP A 54 -9.11 -4.53 36.60
C ASP A 54 -9.77 -5.05 35.32
N LEU A 55 -11.10 -5.11 35.33
CA LEU A 55 -11.91 -5.60 34.22
C LEU A 55 -11.62 -4.82 32.93
N PHE A 56 -11.37 -3.52 33.05
CA PHE A 56 -11.14 -2.59 31.94
C PHE A 56 -9.68 -2.44 31.53
N GLU A 57 -8.76 -3.13 32.21
CA GLU A 57 -7.34 -3.06 31.86
C GLU A 57 -7.09 -3.65 30.46
N ALA A 58 -6.13 -3.08 29.73
CA ALA A 58 -5.82 -3.51 28.38
C ALA A 58 -5.40 -4.99 28.33
N MET A 59 -5.98 -5.75 27.39
CA MET A 59 -5.58 -7.13 27.14
C MET A 59 -4.60 -7.22 25.98
N GLU A 60 -3.55 -8.02 26.14
CA GLU A 60 -2.62 -8.28 25.05
C GLU A 60 -3.26 -9.15 23.98
N LYS A 61 -3.10 -8.75 22.71
CA LYS A 61 -3.55 -9.54 21.58
C LYS A 61 -2.56 -10.67 21.30
N ILE A 62 -3.06 -11.91 21.28
CA ILE A 62 -2.28 -13.08 20.86
C ILE A 62 -1.85 -12.93 19.39
N LYS A 63 -0.53 -12.96 19.14
CA LYS A 63 0.05 -12.83 17.80
C LYS A 63 0.20 -14.20 17.14
N LEU A 64 -0.88 -14.72 16.55
CA LEU A 64 -0.87 -15.98 15.79
C LEU A 64 -0.32 -15.79 14.38
N LYS A 65 0.51 -16.74 13.92
CA LYS A 65 1.03 -16.73 12.55
C LYS A 65 -0.01 -17.31 11.58
N THR A 66 -0.46 -16.50 10.62
CA THR A 66 -1.33 -16.91 9.51
C THR A 66 -0.58 -16.93 8.17
N PHE A 67 -1.25 -17.38 7.10
CA PHE A 67 -0.72 -17.39 5.72
C PHE A 67 -0.23 -16.02 5.20
N THR A 68 -0.66 -14.91 5.82
CA THR A 68 -0.14 -13.57 5.52
C THR A 68 1.35 -13.44 5.84
N ASN A 69 1.86 -14.24 6.79
CA ASN A 69 3.26 -14.27 7.16
C ASN A 69 4.13 -15.09 6.20
N LEU A 70 3.52 -15.95 5.36
CA LEU A 70 4.23 -16.68 4.29
C LEU A 70 4.49 -15.81 3.08
N SER A 71 3.56 -14.88 2.80
CA SER A 71 3.88 -13.79 1.89
C SER A 71 4.83 -12.86 2.63
N THR A 72 6.12 -13.12 2.51
CA THR A 72 7.09 -12.04 2.40
C THR A 72 6.62 -11.19 1.23
N THR A 73 5.72 -10.24 1.51
CA THR A 73 5.67 -9.04 0.70
C THR A 73 7.06 -8.50 0.86
N VAL A 74 7.93 -8.81 -0.09
CA VAL A 74 9.25 -8.21 -0.18
C VAL A 74 8.92 -6.74 -0.38
N LYS A 75 8.79 -6.01 0.73
CA LYS A 75 8.88 -4.56 0.75
C LYS A 75 10.35 -4.29 0.51
N THR A 76 10.81 -4.59 -0.69
CA THR A 76 12.05 -4.11 -1.23
C THR A 76 11.88 -2.61 -1.25
N LYS A 77 12.40 -1.94 -0.21
CA LYS A 77 12.85 -0.56 -0.32
C LYS A 77 14.00 -0.55 -1.32
N ILE A 78 13.71 -0.81 -2.59
CA ILE A 78 14.58 -0.40 -3.67
C ILE A 78 14.15 1.04 -3.90
N LYS A 79 15.04 1.98 -3.53
CA LYS A 79 14.87 3.45 -3.57
C LYS A 79 14.29 4.01 -4.88
N THR A 80 14.12 3.22 -5.93
CA THR A 80 13.81 3.68 -7.29
C THR A 80 12.97 2.72 -8.17
N LYS A 81 12.75 1.44 -7.79
CA LYS A 81 12.37 0.41 -8.79
C LYS A 81 10.93 -0.12 -8.72
N THR A 82 10.22 0.05 -7.59
CA THR A 82 8.79 -0.34 -7.51
C THR A 82 7.87 0.63 -8.23
N VAL A 83 8.36 1.81 -8.57
CA VAL A 83 7.55 2.88 -9.12
C VAL A 83 7.47 2.85 -10.64
N SER A 84 8.53 2.39 -11.33
CA SER A 84 8.44 2.13 -12.77
C SER A 84 7.28 1.18 -13.07
N MET A 85 7.15 0.10 -12.31
CA MET A 85 6.13 -0.92 -12.52
C MET A 85 4.67 -0.41 -12.34
N LYS A 86 4.44 0.63 -11.52
CA LYS A 86 3.11 1.27 -11.39
C LYS A 86 2.82 2.24 -12.53
N ALA A 87 3.82 3.03 -12.93
CA ALA A 87 3.71 3.89 -14.12
C ALA A 87 3.44 3.04 -15.37
N ASP A 88 4.11 1.89 -15.48
CA ASP A 88 3.96 0.93 -16.58
C ASP A 88 2.53 0.35 -16.65
N ARG A 89 1.89 0.06 -15.50
CA ARG A 89 0.49 -0.43 -15.48
C ARG A 89 -0.50 0.60 -16.03
N ASN A 90 -0.40 1.85 -15.61
CA ASN A 90 -1.32 2.90 -16.06
C ASN A 90 -1.11 3.23 -17.55
N LEU A 91 0.15 3.23 -18.00
CA LEU A 91 0.50 3.35 -19.41
C LEU A 91 -0.11 2.20 -20.23
N MET A 92 0.10 0.95 -19.81
CA MET A 92 -0.49 -0.22 -20.49
C MET A 92 -2.01 -0.16 -20.54
N ALA A 93 -2.67 0.16 -19.42
CA ALA A 93 -4.13 0.26 -19.39
C ALA A 93 -4.64 1.30 -20.38
N ARG A 94 -3.98 2.46 -20.48
CA ARG A 94 -4.35 3.51 -21.43
C ARG A 94 -4.09 3.10 -22.88
N LEU A 95 -2.97 2.42 -23.18
CA LEU A 95 -2.70 1.89 -24.52
C LEU A 95 -3.76 0.86 -24.96
N VAL A 96 -4.18 -0.01 -24.05
CA VAL A 96 -5.24 -1.00 -24.31
C VAL A 96 -6.59 -0.31 -24.55
N ILE A 97 -6.96 0.68 -23.71
CA ILE A 97 -8.20 1.45 -23.89
C ILE A 97 -8.16 2.26 -25.20
N GLY A 98 -7.02 2.88 -25.51
CA GLY A 98 -6.81 3.63 -26.75
C GLY A 98 -7.02 2.75 -27.98
N ARG A 99 -6.43 1.54 -27.97
CA ARG A 99 -6.65 0.55 -29.03
C ARG A 99 -8.09 0.07 -29.12
N TYR A 100 -8.74 -0.23 -27.99
CA TYR A 100 -10.11 -0.71 -27.97
C TYR A 100 -11.11 0.35 -28.48
N ARG A 101 -10.86 1.62 -28.18
CA ARG A 101 -11.74 2.74 -28.54
C ARG A 101 -11.35 3.45 -29.84
N ASN A 102 -10.34 2.96 -30.56
CA ASN A 102 -9.79 3.60 -31.77
C ASN A 102 -9.45 5.09 -31.56
N LEU A 103 -8.90 5.44 -30.39
CA LEU A 103 -8.45 6.80 -30.09
C LEU A 103 -7.08 7.05 -30.73
N ASP A 104 -6.82 8.30 -31.12
CA ASP A 104 -5.49 8.70 -31.55
C ASP A 104 -4.51 8.60 -30.36
N LEU A 105 -3.49 7.76 -30.53
CA LEU A 105 -2.45 7.55 -29.52
C LEU A 105 -1.68 8.84 -29.23
N LYS A 106 -1.51 9.72 -30.22
CA LYS A 106 -0.77 10.97 -30.07
C LYS A 106 -1.51 11.93 -29.13
N GLU A 107 -2.82 12.06 -29.32
CA GLU A 107 -3.68 12.84 -28.43
C GLU A 107 -3.78 12.20 -27.04
N LEU A 108 -3.96 10.87 -26.97
CA LEU A 108 -4.11 10.14 -25.72
C LEU A 108 -2.86 10.20 -24.80
N LEU A 109 -1.66 10.28 -25.40
CA LEU A 109 -0.39 10.41 -24.67
C LEU A 109 -0.03 11.86 -24.33
N SER A 110 -0.75 12.85 -24.87
CA SER A 110 -0.54 14.27 -24.53
C SER A 110 -0.98 14.62 -23.10
N PHE A 111 -1.91 13.84 -22.54
CA PHE A 111 -2.42 14.03 -21.18
C PHE A 111 -1.65 13.22 -20.16
N ASN A 112 -1.42 13.78 -18.97
CA ASN A 112 -0.71 13.09 -17.89
C ASN A 112 -1.37 11.73 -17.53
N LEU A 113 -0.54 10.73 -17.28
CA LEU A 113 -0.93 9.34 -16.93
C LEU A 113 -1.09 9.12 -15.42
N GLY A 114 -0.66 10.10 -14.63
CA GLY A 114 -0.70 10.07 -13.17
C GLY A 114 -1.83 10.92 -12.58
N PRO A 115 -2.15 10.74 -11.29
CA PRO A 115 -3.14 11.56 -10.58
C PRO A 115 -2.71 13.03 -10.42
N PHE A 116 -1.43 13.33 -10.66
CA PHE A 116 -0.86 14.67 -10.57
C PHE A 116 -0.10 15.00 -11.88
N PRO A 117 -0.06 16.28 -12.31
CA PRO A 117 0.79 16.72 -13.39
C PRO A 117 2.26 16.41 -13.11
N LEU A 118 3.04 16.05 -14.14
CA LEU A 118 4.48 15.77 -13.98
C LEU A 118 5.27 16.93 -13.35
N SER A 119 4.83 18.18 -13.54
CA SER A 119 5.40 19.37 -12.90
C SER A 119 5.24 19.40 -11.37
N LEU A 120 4.21 18.74 -10.85
CA LEU A 120 3.90 18.65 -9.42
C LEU A 120 4.18 17.26 -8.85
N ALA A 121 4.53 16.30 -9.70
CA ALA A 121 4.81 14.93 -9.31
C ALA A 121 6.31 14.72 -9.07
N THR A 122 6.62 13.84 -8.13
CA THR A 122 7.97 13.23 -8.05
C THR A 122 8.18 12.35 -9.29
N SER A 123 9.43 11.98 -9.60
CA SER A 123 9.75 10.91 -10.57
C SER A 123 8.96 9.61 -10.36
N ASN A 124 8.38 9.47 -9.17
CA ASN A 124 7.55 8.38 -8.73
C ASN A 124 6.04 8.53 -9.00
N GLY A 125 5.59 9.58 -9.70
CA GLY A 125 4.17 9.82 -10.00
C GLY A 125 3.29 10.16 -8.78
N THR A 126 3.89 10.27 -7.59
CA THR A 126 3.24 10.79 -6.37
C THR A 126 3.44 12.29 -6.28
N LEU A 127 2.53 13.01 -5.63
CA LEU A 127 2.68 14.44 -5.38
C LEU A 127 4.04 14.74 -4.71
N ALA A 128 4.82 15.64 -5.30
CA ALA A 128 6.08 16.09 -4.74
C ALA A 128 5.81 16.79 -3.40
N LYS A 129 6.22 16.15 -2.30
CA LYS A 129 6.05 16.71 -0.96
C LYS A 129 7.11 17.78 -0.74
N THR A 130 6.75 19.03 -1.03
CA THR A 130 7.52 20.21 -0.64
C THR A 130 6.87 20.86 0.58
N ASN A 131 7.65 21.62 1.36
CA ASN A 131 7.07 22.49 2.38
C ASN A 131 6.21 23.54 1.66
N LYS A 132 4.94 23.70 2.05
CA LYS A 132 3.96 24.57 1.37
C LYS A 132 4.49 26.00 1.16
N SER A 133 5.31 26.50 2.09
CA SER A 133 5.94 27.82 2.01
C SER A 133 6.95 27.96 0.87
N LYS A 134 7.67 26.90 0.49
CA LYS A 134 8.69 26.98 -0.58
C LYS A 134 8.09 27.23 -1.96
N LEU A 135 6.91 26.67 -2.23
CA LEU A 135 6.21 26.91 -3.50
C LEU A 135 5.68 28.34 -3.55
N LEU A 136 5.21 28.87 -2.42
CA LEU A 136 4.75 30.25 -2.31
C LEU A 136 5.90 31.24 -2.59
N HIS A 137 7.07 31.06 -1.96
CA HIS A 137 8.24 31.90 -2.22
C HIS A 137 8.74 31.83 -3.68
N ALA A 138 8.67 30.65 -4.31
CA ALA A 138 9.04 30.52 -5.71
C ALA A 138 8.06 31.26 -6.65
N ILE A 139 6.77 31.28 -6.32
CA ILE A 139 5.76 32.04 -7.07
C ILE A 139 5.94 33.54 -6.86
N GLU A 140 6.21 33.98 -5.62
CA GLU A 140 6.48 35.39 -5.30
C GLU A 140 7.68 35.90 -6.10
N ALA A 141 8.80 35.16 -6.11
CA ALA A 141 9.99 35.55 -6.87
C ALA A 141 9.70 35.70 -8.38
N LEU A 142 8.96 34.76 -8.98
CA LEU A 142 8.57 34.83 -10.40
C LEU A 142 7.60 35.97 -10.70
N SER A 143 6.73 36.32 -9.74
CA SER A 143 5.82 37.46 -9.86
C SER A 143 6.57 38.79 -9.80
N GLU A 144 7.55 38.91 -8.90
CA GLU A 144 8.38 40.11 -8.77
C GLU A 144 9.19 40.38 -10.05
N ASP A 145 9.77 39.33 -10.64
CA ASP A 145 10.50 39.44 -11.92
C ASP A 145 9.60 39.95 -13.07
N HIS A 146 8.33 39.50 -13.12
CA HIS A 146 7.39 39.96 -14.14
C HIS A 146 6.96 41.42 -13.93
N ILE A 147 6.81 41.88 -12.67
CA ILE A 147 6.45 43.26 -12.36
C ILE A 147 7.60 44.22 -12.71
N LEU A 148 8.85 43.81 -12.49
CA LEU A 148 10.02 44.61 -12.86
C LEU A 148 10.20 44.69 -14.38
N THR A 149 9.90 43.61 -15.10
CA THR A 149 9.99 43.57 -16.56
C THR A 149 8.90 44.42 -17.24
N SER A 150 7.69 44.47 -16.68
CA SER A 150 6.60 45.32 -17.20
C SER A 150 6.80 46.80 -16.85
N GLN A 151 7.37 47.12 -15.69
CA GLN A 151 7.72 48.51 -15.34
C GLN A 151 8.84 49.07 -16.22
N ASN A 152 9.83 48.25 -16.60
CA ASN A 152 10.90 48.67 -17.51
C ASN A 152 10.44 48.84 -18.98
N MET A 153 9.30 48.27 -19.38
CA MET A 153 8.71 48.50 -20.71
C MET A 153 7.87 49.78 -20.81
N VAL A 154 7.53 50.43 -19.69
CA VAL A 154 6.75 51.69 -19.67
C VAL A 154 7.67 52.92 -19.65
N PHE A 155 8.99 52.73 -19.51
CA PHE A 155 10.00 53.81 -19.48
C PHE A 155 10.94 53.84 -20.72
N LEU A 156 10.52 53.25 -21.84
CA LEU A 156 11.13 53.40 -23.17
C LEU A 156 10.07 53.87 -24.17
#